data_AF-A0A7Y7C103-F1
#
_entry.id   AF-A0A7Y7C103-F1
#
_cell.length_a   1.000
_cell.length_b   1.000
_cell.length_c   1.000
_cell.angle_alpha   90.00
_cell.angle_beta   90.00
_cell.angle_gamma   90.00
#
_symmetry.space_group_name_H-M   'P 1'
#
loop_
_entity.id
_entity.type
_entity.pdbx_description
1 polymer ?
#
loop_
_entity_poly.entity_id
_entity_poly.type
_entity_poly.pdbx_seq_one_letter_code
_entity_poly.pdbx_strand_id
1 'polypeptide(L)'
;MMRTAPWMMAVVLAGAPAFAAQPQAPCGGLRFESGRMVFGRPLAPQGAETDACLAHVAQAVLARPAIRSVTVAAKLPDADRLDGRGLAAAKRAADVLVAAGVPRTRVSAMAPPSVEGEPAQLQFAYVERPAQPAVARLRAASGEVEAGATEAQLLARTVGDSLYPGELLRTGADAQAELALADGSTARVVENSLIKMGTIALMANLQRKVQLDLLRGTVETNAAPGGADSIFEVRTRGAVAGVRGTRFRVSAQDDGTSRLETLEGMVALSAEQAEVEVAGGHGSRAKLGSPPEPPRPLLPAPTLVGPRGGAFAAPPKVSWRTLEGAATYRVEVARTADFAAGVQTYDTESAELALPGPRQGKWFWRVMAVDGDGFVGFPSKIYAFDVQP
;
A
#
# COMPACT_ATOMS: atom_id res chain seq x y z
N MET A 1 26.49 -71.41 15.24
CA MET A 1 26.86 -70.05 15.69
C MET A 1 26.46 -69.04 14.60
N MET A 2 26.06 -67.85 15.03
CA MET A 2 25.03 -66.97 14.43
C MET A 2 25.26 -66.51 12.98
N ARG A 3 24.15 -66.50 12.21
CA ARG A 3 23.96 -65.73 10.96
C ARG A 3 23.50 -64.32 11.34
N THR A 4 24.17 -63.29 10.82
CA THR A 4 23.80 -61.88 10.98
C THR A 4 22.86 -61.44 9.84
N ALA A 5 21.75 -60.82 10.21
CA ALA A 5 20.75 -60.26 9.30
C ALA A 5 21.06 -58.77 9.01
N PRO A 6 20.71 -58.24 7.82
CA PRO A 6 20.87 -56.82 7.53
C PRO A 6 19.65 -56.01 8.00
N TRP A 7 19.92 -54.85 8.60
CA TRP A 7 18.93 -53.86 9.01
C TRP A 7 18.33 -53.13 7.79
N MET A 8 17.01 -53.20 7.65
CA MET A 8 16.21 -52.29 6.82
C MET A 8 15.97 -50.99 7.60
N MET A 9 16.47 -49.86 7.10
CA MET A 9 16.03 -48.53 7.53
C MET A 9 14.74 -48.17 6.79
N ALA A 10 13.63 -48.11 7.52
CA ALA A 10 12.39 -47.52 7.04
C ALA A 10 12.48 -45.98 7.13
N VAL A 11 12.47 -45.30 5.99
CA VAL A 11 12.36 -43.85 5.92
C VAL A 11 10.89 -43.47 6.08
N VAL A 12 10.55 -42.84 7.20
CA VAL A 12 9.24 -42.23 7.43
C VAL A 12 9.18 -40.92 6.64
N LEU A 13 8.39 -40.92 5.56
CA LEU A 13 8.02 -39.71 4.81
C LEU A 13 7.11 -38.85 5.69
N ALA A 14 7.67 -37.82 6.32
CA ALA A 14 6.89 -36.75 6.93
C ALA A 14 6.24 -35.92 5.81
N GLY A 15 4.90 -35.94 5.75
CA GLY A 15 4.13 -35.12 4.82
C GLY A 15 4.40 -33.64 5.03
N ALA A 16 4.77 -32.94 3.96
CA ALA A 16 4.92 -31.50 3.96
C ALA A 16 3.57 -30.81 4.27
N PRO A 17 3.56 -29.70 5.02
CA PRO A 17 2.35 -28.93 5.23
C PRO A 17 1.89 -28.35 3.89
N ALA A 18 0.64 -28.62 3.51
CA ALA A 18 0.01 -27.96 2.40
C ALA A 18 -0.01 -26.45 2.69
N PHE A 19 0.62 -25.66 1.83
CA PHE A 19 0.45 -24.20 1.83
C PHE A 19 -1.02 -23.92 1.57
N ALA A 20 -1.74 -23.54 2.62
CA ALA A 20 -3.08 -23.01 2.49
C ALA A 20 -2.98 -21.75 1.62
N ALA A 21 -3.64 -21.78 0.46
CA ALA A 21 -3.90 -20.59 -0.31
C ALA A 21 -4.48 -19.55 0.65
N GLN A 22 -3.98 -18.30 0.62
CA GLN A 22 -4.62 -17.21 1.35
C GLN A 22 -6.12 -17.27 1.05
N PRO A 23 -6.98 -17.36 2.08
CA PRO A 23 -8.41 -17.48 1.84
C PRO A 23 -8.80 -16.29 0.97
N GLN A 24 -9.34 -16.57 -0.22
CA GLN A 24 -9.89 -15.53 -1.08
C GLN A 24 -10.81 -14.69 -0.20
N ALA A 25 -10.55 -13.37 -0.14
CA ALA A 25 -11.35 -12.47 0.67
C ALA A 25 -12.84 -12.77 0.39
N PRO A 26 -13.72 -12.89 1.40
CA PRO A 26 -15.07 -13.47 1.25
C PRO A 26 -15.92 -12.90 0.10
N CYS A 27 -15.63 -11.65 -0.29
CA CYS A 27 -16.30 -10.91 -1.35
C CYS A 27 -15.58 -10.91 -2.72
N GLY A 28 -14.48 -11.66 -2.90
CA GLY A 28 -13.69 -11.68 -4.12
C GLY A 28 -12.90 -10.39 -4.43
N GLY A 29 -12.81 -9.45 -3.47
CA GLY A 29 -12.16 -8.14 -3.64
C GLY A 29 -13.14 -6.98 -3.48
N LEU A 30 -13.44 -6.62 -2.23
CA LEU A 30 -14.28 -5.47 -1.88
C LEU A 30 -13.51 -4.16 -2.10
N ARG A 31 -14.08 -3.24 -2.88
CA ARG A 31 -13.57 -1.89 -3.13
C ARG A 31 -14.65 -0.85 -2.89
N PHE A 32 -14.25 0.35 -2.49
CA PHE A 32 -15.12 1.49 -2.25
C PHE A 32 -14.89 2.51 -3.37
N GLU A 33 -15.87 2.68 -4.25
CA GLU A 33 -15.73 3.49 -5.47
C GLU A 33 -16.94 4.40 -5.63
N SER A 34 -16.72 5.71 -5.52
CA SER A 34 -17.72 6.74 -5.83
C SER A 34 -19.10 6.50 -5.17
N GLY A 35 -19.11 6.11 -3.89
CA GLY A 35 -20.34 5.84 -3.16
C GLY A 35 -20.97 4.46 -3.41
N ARG A 36 -20.26 3.55 -4.08
CA ARG A 36 -20.69 2.15 -4.29
C ARG A 36 -19.62 1.19 -3.78
N MET A 37 -20.05 0.07 -3.21
CA MET A 37 -19.15 -1.04 -2.92
C MET A 37 -19.12 -1.97 -4.12
N VAL A 38 -17.94 -2.21 -4.66
CA VAL A 38 -17.70 -3.09 -5.79
C VAL A 38 -17.08 -4.39 -5.27
N PHE A 39 -17.63 -5.51 -5.70
CA PHE A 39 -17.15 -6.84 -5.34
C PHE A 39 -16.49 -7.50 -6.55
N GLY A 40 -15.61 -8.48 -6.31
CA GLY A 40 -14.98 -9.24 -7.42
C GLY A 40 -15.92 -10.20 -8.14
N ARG A 41 -17.12 -10.41 -7.59
CA ARG A 41 -18.18 -11.27 -8.14
C ARG A 41 -19.57 -10.74 -7.80
N PRO A 42 -20.59 -11.00 -8.61
CA PRO A 42 -21.98 -10.72 -8.24
C PRO A 42 -22.33 -11.41 -6.92
N LEU A 43 -22.99 -10.69 -6.02
CA LEU A 43 -23.37 -11.23 -4.71
C LEU A 43 -24.81 -11.73 -4.76
N ALA A 44 -25.02 -13.04 -4.64
CA ALA A 44 -26.36 -13.61 -4.63
C ALA A 44 -27.19 -13.07 -3.43
N PRO A 45 -28.53 -13.00 -3.53
CA PRO A 45 -29.40 -12.52 -2.45
C PRO A 45 -29.33 -13.30 -1.13
N GLN A 46 -28.77 -14.52 -1.16
CA GLN A 46 -28.63 -15.42 -0.02
C GLN A 46 -27.59 -16.51 -0.28
N GLY A 47 -27.12 -17.12 0.81
CA GLY A 47 -26.20 -18.26 0.78
C GLY A 47 -25.03 -18.04 1.74
N ALA A 48 -24.35 -19.13 2.11
CA ALA A 48 -23.24 -19.06 3.06
C ALA A 48 -22.11 -18.13 2.59
N GLU A 49 -21.83 -18.10 1.29
CA GLU A 49 -20.85 -17.17 0.70
C GLU A 49 -21.30 -15.71 0.82
N THR A 50 -22.60 -15.45 0.65
CA THR A 50 -23.19 -14.13 0.84
C THR A 50 -23.04 -13.69 2.29
N ASP A 51 -23.36 -14.55 3.25
CA ASP A 51 -23.27 -14.23 4.67
C ASP A 51 -21.83 -13.94 5.11
N ALA A 52 -20.86 -14.72 4.62
CA ALA A 52 -19.43 -14.47 4.84
C ALA A 52 -18.99 -13.12 4.24
N CYS A 53 -19.47 -12.77 3.03
CA CYS A 53 -19.19 -11.48 2.44
C CYS A 53 -19.88 -10.32 3.19
N LEU A 54 -21.11 -10.49 3.66
CA LEU A 54 -21.81 -9.48 4.46
C LEU A 54 -21.07 -9.18 5.78
N ALA A 55 -20.56 -10.20 6.46
CA ALA A 55 -19.72 -10.02 7.65
C ALA A 55 -18.44 -9.21 7.32
N HIS A 56 -17.80 -9.51 6.20
CA HIS A 56 -16.63 -8.75 5.73
C HIS A 56 -16.98 -7.30 5.37
N VAL A 57 -18.14 -7.06 4.72
CA VAL A 57 -18.65 -5.71 4.45
C VAL A 57 -18.88 -4.93 5.74
N ALA A 58 -19.47 -5.56 6.76
CA ALA A 58 -19.70 -4.91 8.05
C ALA A 58 -18.38 -4.44 8.70
N GLN A 59 -17.36 -5.31 8.73
CA GLN A 59 -16.03 -4.95 9.23
C GLN A 59 -15.42 -3.80 8.42
N ALA A 60 -15.55 -3.84 7.09
CA ALA A 60 -15.06 -2.77 6.22
C ALA A 60 -15.79 -1.43 6.49
N VAL A 61 -17.10 -1.44 6.71
CA VAL A 61 -17.87 -0.23 7.05
C VAL A 61 -17.46 0.31 8.43
N LEU A 62 -17.29 -0.55 9.42
CA LEU A 62 -16.82 -0.17 10.76
C LEU A 62 -15.42 0.42 10.72
N ALA A 63 -14.56 -0.09 9.82
CA ALA A 63 -13.23 0.44 9.60
C ALA A 63 -13.21 1.86 9.04
N ARG A 64 -14.32 2.39 8.49
CA ARG A 64 -14.39 3.69 7.80
C ARG A 64 -15.38 4.64 8.50
N PRO A 65 -14.95 5.40 9.53
CA PRO A 65 -15.82 6.30 10.31
C PRO A 65 -16.54 7.38 9.47
N ALA A 66 -15.96 7.75 8.33
CA ALA A 66 -16.57 8.70 7.40
C ALA A 66 -17.86 8.18 6.75
N ILE A 67 -18.06 6.85 6.69
CA ILE A 67 -19.29 6.24 6.17
C ILE A 67 -20.41 6.43 7.19
N ARG A 68 -21.34 7.33 6.85
CA ARG A 68 -22.49 7.67 7.70
C ARG A 68 -23.75 6.92 7.33
N SER A 69 -23.87 6.45 6.09
CA SER A 69 -24.94 5.53 5.72
C SER A 69 -24.49 4.50 4.70
N VAL A 70 -25.14 3.33 4.75
CA VAL A 70 -25.02 2.22 3.82
C VAL A 70 -26.43 1.82 3.40
N THR A 71 -26.63 1.69 2.10
CA THR A 71 -27.88 1.26 1.49
C THR A 71 -27.67 -0.09 0.83
N VAL A 72 -28.44 -1.09 1.26
CA VAL A 72 -28.47 -2.42 0.65
C VAL A 72 -29.63 -2.46 -0.34
N ALA A 73 -29.32 -2.73 -1.60
CA ALA A 73 -30.29 -2.85 -2.68
C ALA A 73 -30.32 -4.30 -3.18
N ALA A 74 -31.48 -4.93 -3.18
CA ALA A 74 -31.68 -6.24 -3.80
C ALA A 74 -32.34 -6.08 -5.17
N LYS A 75 -31.58 -6.38 -6.23
CA LYS A 75 -32.07 -6.42 -7.60
C LYS A 75 -32.48 -7.85 -7.92
N LEU A 76 -33.78 -8.09 -8.01
CA LEU A 76 -34.36 -9.40 -8.39
C LEU A 76 -35.27 -9.20 -9.61
N PRO A 77 -35.57 -10.26 -10.39
CA PRO A 77 -36.59 -10.21 -11.44
C PRO A 77 -37.90 -9.61 -10.93
N ASP A 78 -38.62 -8.90 -11.80
CA ASP A 78 -39.78 -8.10 -11.39
C ASP A 78 -40.88 -8.93 -10.72
N ALA A 79 -41.09 -10.19 -11.13
CA ALA A 79 -42.00 -11.11 -10.46
C ALA A 79 -41.64 -11.29 -8.97
N ASP A 80 -40.37 -11.56 -8.68
CA ASP A 80 -39.88 -11.74 -7.31
C ASP A 80 -39.87 -10.43 -6.51
N ARG A 81 -39.66 -9.29 -7.18
CA ARG A 81 -39.71 -7.96 -6.55
C ARG A 81 -41.14 -7.61 -6.13
N LEU A 82 -42.12 -7.83 -7.01
CA LEU A 82 -43.53 -7.54 -6.75
C LEU A 82 -44.10 -8.44 -5.64
N ASP A 83 -43.57 -9.66 -5.50
CA ASP A 83 -43.89 -10.57 -4.39
C ASP A 83 -43.22 -10.18 -3.05
N GLY A 84 -42.48 -9.06 -3.00
CA GLY A 84 -41.78 -8.58 -1.81
C GLY A 84 -40.50 -9.35 -1.45
N ARG A 85 -40.13 -10.40 -2.20
CA ARG A 85 -38.92 -11.21 -1.97
C ARG A 85 -37.65 -10.36 -2.12
N GLY A 86 -37.64 -9.39 -3.02
CA GLY A 86 -36.54 -8.44 -3.14
C GLY A 86 -36.30 -7.62 -1.87
N LEU A 87 -37.36 -6.99 -1.33
CA LEU A 87 -37.21 -6.19 -0.11
C LEU A 87 -36.86 -7.06 1.10
N ALA A 88 -37.40 -8.27 1.19
CA ALA A 88 -37.05 -9.23 2.23
C ALA A 88 -35.55 -9.59 2.17
N ALA A 89 -35.00 -9.86 0.99
CA ALA A 89 -33.58 -10.16 0.81
C ALA A 89 -32.69 -8.97 1.22
N ALA A 90 -33.03 -7.74 0.81
CA ALA A 90 -32.30 -6.54 1.20
C ALA A 90 -32.33 -6.31 2.72
N LYS A 91 -33.49 -6.50 3.37
CA LYS A 91 -33.65 -6.36 4.82
C LYS A 91 -32.81 -7.39 5.58
N ARG A 92 -32.82 -8.66 5.18
CA ARG A 92 -31.95 -9.67 5.81
C ARG A 92 -30.48 -9.29 5.74
N ALA A 93 -30.01 -8.88 4.57
CA ALA A 93 -28.63 -8.45 4.40
C ALA A 93 -28.31 -7.23 5.29
N ALA A 94 -29.23 -6.27 5.40
CA ALA A 94 -29.11 -5.16 6.35
C ALA A 94 -29.08 -5.63 7.82
N ASP A 95 -29.90 -6.62 8.20
CA ASP A 95 -29.91 -7.20 9.54
C ASP A 95 -28.57 -7.89 9.87
N VAL A 96 -27.93 -8.54 8.90
CA VAL A 96 -26.58 -9.12 9.07
C VAL A 96 -25.54 -8.02 9.34
N LEU A 97 -25.57 -6.91 8.61
CA LEU A 97 -24.67 -5.78 8.88
C LEU A 97 -24.87 -5.22 10.29
N VAL A 98 -26.13 -5.14 10.74
CA VAL A 98 -26.46 -4.64 12.07
C VAL A 98 -26.03 -5.60 13.16
N ALA A 99 -26.26 -6.90 12.98
CA ALA A 99 -25.79 -7.94 13.90
C ALA A 99 -24.26 -7.96 14.01
N ALA A 100 -23.55 -7.61 12.94
CA ALA A 100 -22.10 -7.46 12.91
C ALA A 100 -21.60 -6.10 13.46
N GLY A 101 -22.47 -5.26 14.03
CA GLY A 101 -22.11 -4.06 14.78
C GLY A 101 -22.33 -2.73 14.04
N VAL A 102 -22.79 -2.73 12.78
CA VAL A 102 -23.14 -1.47 12.10
C VAL A 102 -24.43 -0.91 12.73
N PRO A 103 -24.43 0.32 13.29
CA PRO A 103 -25.63 0.93 13.86
C PRO A 103 -26.81 0.91 12.89
N ARG A 104 -27.98 0.50 13.38
CA ARG A 104 -29.24 0.42 12.61
C ARG A 104 -29.57 1.73 11.90
N THR A 105 -29.26 2.87 12.54
CA THR A 105 -29.46 4.22 12.00
C THR A 105 -28.62 4.52 10.75
N ARG A 106 -27.58 3.73 10.47
CA ARG A 106 -26.73 3.87 9.28
C ARG A 106 -27.13 2.93 8.15
N VAL A 107 -28.03 1.98 8.36
CA VAL A 107 -28.32 0.93 7.37
C VAL A 107 -29.75 1.06 6.83
N SER A 108 -29.86 1.22 5.52
CA SER A 108 -31.13 1.24 4.78
C SER A 108 -31.23 0.04 3.84
N ALA A 109 -32.44 -0.44 3.57
CA ALA A 109 -32.70 -1.54 2.65
C ALA A 109 -33.76 -1.14 1.61
N MET A 110 -33.54 -1.47 0.34
CA MET A 110 -34.46 -1.19 -0.76
C MET A 110 -34.44 -2.31 -1.82
N ALA A 111 -35.47 -2.36 -2.66
CA ALA A 111 -35.58 -3.29 -3.78
C ALA A 111 -35.96 -2.54 -5.06
N PRO A 112 -34.99 -1.93 -5.76
CA PRO A 112 -35.26 -1.22 -7.00
C PRO A 112 -35.64 -2.20 -8.12
N PRO A 113 -36.32 -1.73 -9.18
CA PRO A 113 -36.55 -2.53 -10.38
C PRO A 113 -35.22 -3.01 -10.99
N SER A 114 -35.23 -4.23 -11.52
CA SER A 114 -34.10 -4.82 -12.24
C SER A 114 -34.23 -4.58 -13.75
N VAL A 115 -33.11 -4.69 -14.47
CA VAL A 115 -33.14 -4.73 -15.93
C VAL A 115 -33.47 -6.16 -16.35
N GLU A 116 -34.32 -6.33 -17.36
CA GLU A 116 -34.72 -7.63 -17.87
C GLU A 116 -33.49 -8.44 -18.32
N GLY A 117 -33.37 -9.68 -17.84
CA GLY A 117 -32.21 -10.56 -18.10
C GLY A 117 -31.02 -10.42 -17.14
N GLU A 118 -31.02 -9.45 -16.21
CA GLU A 118 -29.99 -9.39 -15.16
C GLU A 118 -30.23 -10.47 -14.07
N PRO A 119 -29.18 -11.18 -13.63
CA PRO A 119 -29.31 -12.15 -12.54
C PRO A 119 -29.61 -11.45 -11.21
N ALA A 120 -30.31 -12.16 -10.32
CA ALA A 120 -30.61 -11.67 -8.98
C ALA A 120 -29.33 -11.40 -8.17
N GLN A 121 -29.19 -10.20 -7.62
CA GLN A 121 -27.99 -9.79 -6.89
C GLN A 121 -28.24 -8.70 -5.84
N LEU A 122 -27.35 -8.65 -4.85
CA LEU A 122 -27.24 -7.55 -3.89
C LEU A 122 -26.24 -6.50 -4.39
N GLN A 123 -26.60 -5.23 -4.21
CA GLN A 123 -25.74 -4.07 -4.44
C GLN A 123 -25.70 -3.20 -3.20
N PHE A 124 -24.57 -2.54 -2.98
CA PHE A 124 -24.38 -1.69 -1.81
C PHE A 124 -23.93 -0.31 -2.27
N ALA A 125 -24.64 0.69 -1.77
CA ALA A 125 -24.24 2.08 -1.87
C ALA A 125 -23.89 2.60 -0.48
N TYR A 126 -23.04 3.60 -0.40
CA TYR A 126 -22.68 4.25 0.85
C TYR A 126 -22.57 5.76 0.66
N VAL A 127 -22.79 6.50 1.74
CA VAL A 127 -22.60 7.95 1.78
C VAL A 127 -21.56 8.27 2.83
N GLU A 128 -20.48 8.89 2.38
CA GLU A 128 -19.49 9.51 3.24
C GLU A 128 -19.97 10.91 3.63
N ARG A 129 -19.92 11.21 4.93
CA ARG A 129 -20.07 12.56 5.47
C ARG A 129 -18.95 12.79 6.48
N PRO A 130 -17.71 13.00 5.98
CA PRO A 130 -16.58 13.28 6.83
C PRO A 130 -16.68 14.71 7.37
N ALA A 131 -16.14 14.95 8.57
CA ALA A 131 -16.12 16.29 9.17
C ALA A 131 -15.15 17.24 8.44
N GLN A 132 -14.17 16.67 7.74
CA GLN A 132 -13.15 17.36 6.96
C GLN A 132 -12.96 16.65 5.61
N PRO A 133 -12.53 17.35 4.55
CA PRO A 133 -12.24 16.71 3.28
C PRO A 133 -11.14 15.65 3.44
N ALA A 134 -11.22 14.60 2.63
CA ALA A 134 -10.14 13.62 2.55
C ALA A 134 -8.86 14.29 2.04
N VAL A 135 -7.72 13.94 2.65
CA VAL A 135 -6.41 14.48 2.28
C VAL A 135 -5.63 13.52 1.40
N ALA A 136 -5.92 12.23 1.46
CA ALA A 136 -5.32 11.26 0.55
C ALA A 136 -6.30 10.14 0.23
N ARG A 137 -5.99 9.38 -0.82
CA ARG A 137 -6.66 8.13 -1.16
C ARG A 137 -5.63 7.06 -1.46
N LEU A 138 -5.86 5.83 -0.98
CA LEU A 138 -5.04 4.68 -1.33
C LEU A 138 -5.24 4.33 -2.80
N ARG A 139 -4.22 4.55 -3.62
CA ARG A 139 -4.19 4.22 -5.05
C ARG A 139 -3.76 2.78 -5.27
N ALA A 140 -2.80 2.31 -4.49
CA ALA A 140 -2.34 0.93 -4.50
C ALA A 140 -1.94 0.52 -3.08
N ALA A 141 -2.11 -0.77 -2.78
CA ALA A 141 -1.72 -1.34 -1.49
C ALA A 141 -1.32 -2.80 -1.68
N SER A 142 -0.26 -3.23 -1.01
CA SER A 142 0.15 -4.62 -0.89
C SER A 142 0.57 -4.91 0.55
N GLY A 143 0.39 -6.14 1.00
CA GLY A 143 0.65 -6.54 2.38
C GLY A 143 -0.36 -5.93 3.37
N GLU A 144 0.04 -5.86 4.64
CA GLU A 144 -0.76 -5.29 5.72
C GLU A 144 -0.65 -3.76 5.73
N VAL A 145 -1.73 -3.11 5.28
CA VAL A 145 -1.89 -1.65 5.30
C VAL A 145 -3.09 -1.31 6.15
N GLU A 146 -2.87 -0.49 7.18
CA GLU A 146 -3.91 -0.14 8.15
C GLU A 146 -3.90 1.36 8.42
N ALA A 147 -5.06 1.91 8.77
CA ALA A 147 -5.14 3.29 9.22
C ALA A 147 -6.17 3.49 10.33
N GLY A 148 -6.01 4.57 11.09
CA GLY A 148 -6.89 4.91 12.20
C GLY A 148 -6.44 6.17 12.93
N ALA A 149 -7.23 6.62 13.92
CA ALA A 149 -6.92 7.84 14.67
C ALA A 149 -5.70 7.69 15.61
N THR A 150 -5.42 6.47 16.06
CA THR A 150 -4.32 6.13 16.97
C THR A 150 -3.74 4.76 16.61
N GLU A 151 -2.51 4.45 17.06
CA GLU A 151 -1.89 3.14 16.79
C GLU A 151 -2.69 1.96 17.36
N ALA A 152 -3.45 2.18 18.44
CA ALA A 152 -4.31 1.16 19.06
C ALA A 152 -5.65 0.94 18.30
N GLN A 153 -5.99 1.82 17.36
CA GLN A 153 -7.26 1.81 16.62
C GLN A 153 -7.02 1.65 15.10
N LEU A 154 -5.88 1.09 14.72
CA LEU A 154 -5.57 0.80 13.33
C LEU A 154 -6.49 -0.31 12.82
N LEU A 155 -7.07 -0.09 11.66
CA LEU A 155 -7.92 -1.04 10.96
C LEU A 155 -7.47 -1.16 9.52
N ALA A 156 -7.59 -2.36 8.95
CA ALA A 156 -7.19 -2.63 7.59
C ALA A 156 -7.78 -1.62 6.59
N ARG A 157 -6.95 -1.22 5.63
CA ARG A 157 -7.28 -0.32 4.53
C ARG A 157 -7.02 -1.00 3.20
N THR A 158 -7.87 -0.67 2.24
CA THR A 158 -7.81 -1.23 0.89
C THR A 158 -7.74 -0.11 -0.14
N VAL A 159 -7.36 -0.47 -1.36
CA VAL A 159 -7.38 0.46 -2.50
C VAL A 159 -8.75 1.12 -2.65
N GLY A 160 -8.75 2.43 -2.88
CA GLY A 160 -9.94 3.28 -2.95
C GLY A 160 -10.26 4.02 -1.65
N ASP A 161 -9.73 3.56 -0.52
CA ASP A 161 -10.02 4.18 0.78
C ASP A 161 -9.43 5.58 0.90
N SER A 162 -10.24 6.49 1.43
CA SER A 162 -9.84 7.85 1.77
C SER A 162 -9.16 7.87 3.15
N LEU A 163 -8.14 8.72 3.28
CA LEU A 163 -7.52 9.08 4.54
C LEU A 163 -7.84 10.54 4.88
N TYR A 164 -8.01 10.80 6.17
CA TYR A 164 -8.43 12.10 6.70
C TYR A 164 -7.34 12.74 7.55
N PRO A 165 -7.37 14.08 7.75
CA PRO A 165 -6.42 14.75 8.62
C PRO A 165 -6.37 14.11 10.02
N GLY A 166 -5.16 13.93 10.53
CA GLY A 166 -4.88 13.36 11.84
C GLY A 166 -4.82 11.83 11.88
N GLU A 167 -5.27 11.11 10.85
CA GLU A 167 -5.16 9.64 10.80
C GLU A 167 -3.70 9.19 10.64
N LEU A 168 -3.37 8.08 11.29
CA LEU A 168 -2.14 7.33 11.09
C LEU A 168 -2.38 6.30 9.99
N LEU A 169 -1.40 6.12 9.11
CA LEU A 169 -1.30 5.01 8.18
C LEU A 169 -0.05 4.21 8.51
N ARG A 170 -0.22 2.89 8.67
CA ARG A 170 0.83 1.92 8.97
C ARG A 170 1.00 0.94 7.82
N THR A 171 2.25 0.64 7.49
CA THR A 171 2.65 -0.47 6.62
C THR A 171 3.45 -1.48 7.43
N GLY A 172 3.09 -2.76 7.36
CA GLY A 172 3.85 -3.88 7.91
C GLY A 172 5.18 -4.18 7.18
N ALA A 173 5.81 -5.29 7.53
CA ALA A 173 7.16 -5.65 7.07
C ALA A 173 7.29 -6.00 5.58
N ASP A 174 6.22 -6.50 4.97
CA ASP A 174 6.14 -6.81 3.54
C ASP A 174 5.05 -5.96 2.85
N ALA A 175 4.74 -4.80 3.44
CA ALA A 175 3.63 -3.97 3.02
C ALA A 175 4.08 -2.66 2.38
N GLN A 176 3.25 -2.16 1.47
CA GLN A 176 3.46 -0.88 0.81
C GLN A 176 2.11 -0.26 0.49
N ALA A 177 2.03 1.05 0.60
CA ALA A 177 0.89 1.83 0.14
C ALA A 177 1.34 2.95 -0.80
N GLU A 178 0.64 3.13 -1.92
CA GLU A 178 0.75 4.33 -2.74
C GLU A 178 -0.47 5.21 -2.50
N LEU A 179 -0.23 6.43 -2.07
CA LEU A 179 -1.23 7.43 -1.77
C LEU A 179 -1.30 8.46 -2.91
N ALA A 180 -2.51 8.74 -3.39
CA ALA A 180 -2.81 9.93 -4.15
C ALA A 180 -3.23 11.03 -3.16
N LEU A 181 -2.43 12.08 -3.02
CA LEU A 181 -2.73 13.21 -2.15
C LEU A 181 -3.72 14.16 -2.83
N ALA A 182 -4.48 14.91 -2.02
CA ALA A 182 -5.52 15.82 -2.52
C ALA A 182 -4.97 16.98 -3.37
N ASP A 183 -3.67 17.30 -3.28
CA ASP A 183 -2.99 18.30 -4.10
C ASP A 183 -2.49 17.78 -5.46
N GLY A 184 -2.70 16.49 -5.76
CA GLY A 184 -2.24 15.84 -6.98
C GLY A 184 -0.84 15.20 -6.86
N SER A 185 -0.17 15.33 -5.72
CA SER A 185 1.09 14.63 -5.45
C SER A 185 0.85 13.14 -5.19
N THR A 186 1.89 12.31 -5.39
CA THR A 186 1.86 10.89 -4.97
C THR A 186 2.89 10.63 -3.89
N ALA A 187 2.52 9.80 -2.90
CA ALA A 187 3.40 9.40 -1.81
C ALA A 187 3.37 7.87 -1.67
N ARG A 188 4.51 7.22 -1.88
CA ARG A 188 4.71 5.78 -1.67
C ARG A 188 5.30 5.57 -0.28
N VAL A 189 4.51 4.96 0.58
CA VAL A 189 4.87 4.57 1.95
C VAL A 189 5.32 3.11 1.87
N VAL A 190 6.61 2.86 2.10
CA VAL A 190 7.20 1.52 1.97
C VAL A 190 7.07 0.72 3.27
N GLU A 191 7.68 -0.45 3.36
CA GLU A 191 7.57 -1.32 4.53
C GLU A 191 7.96 -0.66 5.85
N ASN A 192 7.41 -1.18 6.95
CA ASN A 192 7.72 -0.78 8.33
C ASN A 192 7.59 0.73 8.59
N SER A 193 6.62 1.38 7.94
CA SER A 193 6.45 2.82 8.02
C SER A 193 5.20 3.20 8.80
N LEU A 194 5.28 4.33 9.49
CA LEU A 194 4.16 4.96 10.18
C LEU A 194 4.16 6.44 9.84
N ILE A 195 3.11 6.87 9.17
CA ILE A 195 2.92 8.26 8.73
C ILE A 195 1.61 8.77 9.31
N LYS A 196 1.63 9.99 9.84
CA LYS A 196 0.42 10.73 10.21
C LYS A 196 0.07 11.68 9.08
N MET A 197 -1.18 11.61 8.66
CA MET A 197 -1.73 12.51 7.67
C MET A 197 -1.93 13.89 8.31
N GLY A 198 -1.18 14.88 7.84
CA GLY A 198 -1.36 16.26 8.26
C GLY A 198 -2.48 16.94 7.48
N THR A 199 -2.47 18.27 7.53
CA THR A 199 -3.42 19.09 6.76
C THR A 199 -2.98 19.17 5.31
N ILE A 200 -3.92 18.95 4.39
CA ILE A 200 -3.76 19.30 2.98
C ILE A 200 -4.84 20.33 2.63
N ALA A 201 -4.42 21.57 2.46
CA ALA A 201 -5.28 22.69 2.14
C ALA A 201 -4.93 23.24 0.77
N LEU A 202 -5.94 23.35 -0.10
CA LEU A 202 -5.86 24.01 -1.39
C LEU A 202 -6.54 25.37 -1.27
N MET A 203 -5.82 26.41 -1.64
CA MET A 203 -6.23 27.81 -1.54
C MET A 203 -6.35 28.41 -2.95
N ALA A 204 -6.78 29.67 -3.03
CA ALA A 204 -6.81 30.40 -4.30
C ALA A 204 -5.41 30.48 -4.95
N ASN A 205 -5.36 30.75 -6.26
CA ASN A 205 -4.10 30.94 -7.00
C ASN A 205 -3.13 29.75 -6.96
N LEU A 206 -3.64 28.52 -6.85
CA LEU A 206 -2.84 27.28 -6.75
C LEU A 206 -1.92 27.25 -5.52
N GLN A 207 -2.15 28.12 -4.54
CA GLN A 207 -1.46 28.02 -3.25
C GLN A 207 -1.95 26.78 -2.54
N ARG A 208 -1.02 26.02 -1.99
CA ARG A 208 -1.34 24.84 -1.19
C ARG A 208 -0.47 24.77 0.05
N LYS A 209 -0.99 24.08 1.06
CA LYS A 209 -0.24 23.64 2.22
C LYS A 209 -0.42 22.15 2.37
N VAL A 210 0.66 21.39 2.22
CA VAL A 210 0.72 19.95 2.40
C VAL A 210 1.66 19.66 3.55
N GLN A 211 1.18 18.94 4.54
CA GLN A 211 1.99 18.46 5.65
C GLN A 211 1.81 16.95 5.79
N LEU A 212 2.92 16.22 5.78
CA LEU A 212 3.00 14.80 6.09
C LEU A 212 3.94 14.64 7.29
N ASP A 213 3.53 13.94 8.34
CA ASP A 213 4.42 13.67 9.48
C ASP A 213 4.86 12.20 9.45
N LEU A 214 6.09 11.94 9.03
CA LEU A 214 6.72 10.62 9.03
C LEU A 214 7.30 10.33 10.42
N LEU A 215 6.68 9.40 11.14
CA LEU A 215 7.08 9.03 12.50
C LEU A 215 8.22 8.00 12.49
N ARG A 216 8.15 7.03 11.58
CA ARG A 216 9.22 6.05 11.31
C ARG A 216 9.07 5.46 9.90
N GLY A 217 10.15 4.88 9.39
CA GLY A 217 10.17 4.22 8.08
C GLY A 217 10.53 5.19 6.96
N THR A 218 9.98 4.98 5.76
CA THR A 218 10.36 5.76 4.57
C THR A 218 9.14 6.13 3.72
N VAL A 219 9.16 7.35 3.17
CA VAL A 219 8.20 7.82 2.17
C VAL A 219 8.95 8.31 0.93
N GLU A 220 8.62 7.77 -0.25
CA GLU A 220 9.04 8.31 -1.55
C GLU A 220 7.91 9.19 -2.09
N THR A 221 8.20 10.46 -2.37
CA THR A 221 7.19 11.42 -2.81
C THR A 221 7.53 11.97 -4.18
N ASN A 222 6.52 12.03 -5.05
CA ASN A 222 6.53 12.82 -6.26
C ASN A 222 5.60 14.02 -6.03
N ALA A 223 6.18 15.16 -5.67
CA ALA A 223 5.41 16.35 -5.34
C ALA A 223 5.01 17.09 -6.62
N ALA A 224 3.70 17.30 -6.79
CA ALA A 224 3.17 18.10 -7.88
C ALA A 224 3.76 19.52 -7.86
N PRO A 225 3.98 20.19 -9.01
CA PRO A 225 4.39 21.59 -9.03
C PRO A 225 3.40 22.47 -8.26
N GLY A 226 3.89 23.48 -7.54
CA GLY A 226 3.06 24.41 -6.77
C GLY A 226 3.12 25.84 -7.27
N GLY A 227 2.06 26.61 -6.98
CA GLY A 227 2.08 28.05 -7.16
C GLY A 227 3.10 28.73 -6.23
N ALA A 228 3.35 30.02 -6.44
CA ALA A 228 4.14 30.82 -5.50
C ALA A 228 3.60 30.67 -4.07
N ASP A 229 4.50 30.59 -3.09
CA ASP A 229 4.18 30.41 -1.66
C ASP A 229 3.50 29.08 -1.29
N SER A 230 3.49 28.09 -2.19
CA SER A 230 3.06 26.74 -1.83
C SER A 230 4.04 26.10 -0.85
N ILE A 231 3.50 25.50 0.21
CA ILE A 231 4.26 24.76 1.21
C ILE A 231 3.97 23.29 1.03
N PHE A 232 5.00 22.49 0.80
CA PHE A 232 4.94 21.05 0.89
C PHE A 232 6.05 20.61 1.85
N GLU A 233 5.67 20.03 2.99
CA GLU A 233 6.58 19.59 4.03
C GLU A 233 6.39 18.12 4.37
N VAL A 234 7.50 17.40 4.45
CA VAL A 234 7.56 16.11 5.16
C VAL A 234 8.31 16.35 6.47
N ARG A 235 7.62 16.18 7.58
CA ARG A 235 8.17 16.38 8.91
C ARG A 235 8.54 15.04 9.51
N THR A 236 9.69 15.00 10.14
CA THR A 236 10.16 13.89 10.93
C THR A 236 10.40 14.38 12.36
N ARG A 237 10.83 13.50 13.26
CA ARG A 237 11.20 13.91 14.61
C ARG A 237 12.41 14.86 14.62
N GLY A 238 13.37 14.67 13.73
CA GLY A 238 14.65 15.39 13.74
C GLY A 238 14.76 16.51 12.71
N ALA A 239 13.91 16.54 11.68
CA ALA A 239 14.05 17.48 10.58
C ALA A 239 12.74 17.74 9.82
N VAL A 240 12.74 18.82 9.02
CA VAL A 240 11.68 19.16 8.07
C VAL A 240 12.26 19.20 6.67
N ALA A 241 11.66 18.44 5.74
CA ALA A 241 11.98 18.50 4.32
C ALA A 241 10.96 19.39 3.59
N GLY A 242 11.38 20.59 3.20
CA GLY A 242 10.59 21.59 2.46
C GLY A 242 10.79 21.48 0.95
N VAL A 243 9.70 21.35 0.21
CA VAL A 243 9.72 20.91 -1.19
C VAL A 243 9.14 21.96 -2.12
N ARG A 244 9.87 22.24 -3.21
CA ARG A 244 9.41 23.11 -4.31
C ARG A 244 9.31 22.34 -5.63
N GLY A 245 8.47 21.31 -5.68
CA GLY A 245 8.24 20.46 -6.86
C GLY A 245 9.44 19.56 -7.16
N THR A 246 9.41 18.31 -6.72
CA THR A 246 10.57 17.41 -6.77
C THR A 246 10.16 15.96 -6.55
N ARG A 247 11.03 15.04 -6.99
CA ARG A 247 10.99 13.63 -6.60
C ARG A 247 12.06 13.38 -5.55
N PHE A 248 11.66 12.88 -4.40
CA PHE A 248 12.55 12.72 -3.25
C PHE A 248 12.11 11.58 -2.33
N ARG A 249 13.01 11.15 -1.46
CA ARG A 249 12.74 10.17 -0.40
C ARG A 249 13.10 10.78 0.94
N VAL A 250 12.27 10.52 1.95
CA VAL A 250 12.58 10.86 3.33
C VAL A 250 12.44 9.60 4.15
N SER A 251 13.47 9.29 4.94
CA SER A 251 13.43 8.22 5.93
C SER A 251 13.64 8.76 7.33
N ALA A 252 12.91 8.17 8.29
CA ALA A 252 13.00 8.47 9.71
C ALA A 252 13.36 7.19 10.45
N GLN A 253 14.51 7.21 11.12
CA GLN A 253 15.01 6.11 11.95
C GLN A 253 14.53 6.26 13.40
N ASP A 254 14.53 5.16 14.15
CA ASP A 254 14.04 5.12 15.53
C ASP A 254 14.86 6.00 16.49
N ASP A 255 16.14 6.22 16.18
CA ASP A 255 17.03 7.14 16.92
C ASP A 255 16.73 8.63 16.65
N GLY A 256 15.75 8.93 15.79
CA GLY A 256 15.39 10.27 15.36
C GLY A 256 16.22 10.81 14.20
N THR A 257 17.19 10.03 13.69
CA THR A 257 17.97 10.40 12.51
C THR A 257 17.09 10.39 11.27
N SER A 258 17.11 11.52 10.56
CA SER A 258 16.32 11.73 9.36
C SER A 258 17.25 11.84 8.16
N ARG A 259 16.95 11.10 7.09
CA ARG A 259 17.69 11.16 5.82
C ARG A 259 16.78 11.62 4.71
N LEU A 260 17.32 12.46 3.84
CA LEU A 260 16.68 12.99 2.65
C LEU A 260 17.53 12.60 1.45
N GLU A 261 16.90 11.99 0.43
CA GLU A 261 17.47 11.76 -0.89
C GLU A 261 16.66 12.52 -1.95
N THR A 262 17.24 13.56 -2.55
CA THR A 262 16.59 14.29 -3.65
C THR A 262 16.98 13.63 -4.97
N LEU A 263 16.02 13.03 -5.67
CA LEU A 263 16.27 12.37 -6.95
C LEU A 263 16.25 13.37 -8.11
N GLU A 264 15.26 14.26 -8.14
CA GLU A 264 15.08 15.25 -9.20
C GLU A 264 14.50 16.54 -8.64
N GLY A 265 15.12 17.69 -8.88
CA GLY A 265 14.66 18.99 -8.36
C GLY A 265 15.52 19.45 -7.19
N MET A 266 14.88 20.05 -6.18
CA MET A 266 15.55 20.60 -5.00
C MET A 266 14.64 20.53 -3.78
N VAL A 267 15.21 20.16 -2.64
CA VAL A 267 14.53 20.08 -1.34
C VAL A 267 15.40 20.78 -0.30
N ALA A 268 14.79 21.63 0.51
CA ALA A 268 15.44 22.19 1.69
C ALA A 268 15.28 21.21 2.86
N LEU A 269 16.37 20.86 3.52
CA LEU A 269 16.36 20.11 4.78
C LEU A 269 16.70 21.06 5.91
N SER A 270 15.77 21.22 6.86
CA SER A 270 15.93 22.14 7.97
C SER A 270 15.90 21.37 9.30
N ALA A 271 16.89 21.63 10.17
CA ALA A 271 17.00 21.07 11.52
C ALA A 271 17.85 22.01 12.40
N GLU A 272 17.56 22.09 13.71
CA GLU A 272 18.32 22.92 14.66
C GLU A 272 18.63 24.36 14.17
N GLN A 273 17.61 25.06 13.63
CA GLN A 273 17.73 26.42 13.07
C GLN A 273 18.68 26.58 11.88
N ALA A 274 19.24 25.48 11.37
CA ALA A 274 20.04 25.43 10.16
C ALA A 274 19.22 24.83 9.02
N GLU A 275 19.56 25.21 7.80
CA GLU A 275 18.94 24.72 6.58
C GLU A 275 20.02 24.45 5.53
N VAL A 276 19.83 23.37 4.79
CA VAL A 276 20.70 22.97 3.69
C VAL A 276 19.83 22.64 2.48
N GLU A 277 20.17 23.22 1.33
CA GLU A 277 19.55 22.86 0.05
C GLU A 277 20.16 21.56 -0.49
N VAL A 278 19.32 20.59 -0.78
CA VAL A 278 19.69 19.28 -1.33
C VAL A 278 19.19 19.19 -2.76
N ALA A 279 20.10 19.41 -3.71
CA ALA A 279 19.83 19.33 -5.14
C ALA A 279 19.63 17.89 -5.62
N GLY A 280 19.00 17.73 -6.79
CA GLY A 280 18.85 16.43 -7.46
C GLY A 280 20.15 15.65 -7.55
N GLY A 281 20.08 14.36 -7.26
CA GLY A 281 21.22 13.46 -7.16
C GLY A 281 22.04 13.58 -5.89
N HIS A 282 21.57 14.29 -4.87
CA HIS A 282 22.24 14.41 -3.58
C HIS A 282 21.36 13.94 -2.43
N GLY A 283 22.00 13.60 -1.32
CA GLY A 283 21.35 13.31 -0.05
C GLY A 283 21.96 14.07 1.12
N SER A 284 21.16 14.34 2.14
CA SER A 284 21.59 14.93 3.41
C SER A 284 20.95 14.20 4.58
N ARG A 285 21.59 14.28 5.75
CA ARG A 285 21.17 13.63 6.98
C ARG A 285 21.14 14.66 8.10
N ALA A 286 20.12 14.60 8.94
CA ALA A 286 20.02 15.36 10.17
C ALA A 286 19.82 14.39 11.33
N LYS A 287 20.74 14.39 12.29
CA LYS A 287 20.58 13.65 13.54
C LYS A 287 19.72 14.47 14.49
N LEU A 288 19.01 13.80 15.40
CA LEU A 288 18.19 14.49 16.39
C LEU A 288 19.04 15.45 17.22
N GLY A 289 18.62 16.72 17.31
CA GLY A 289 19.37 17.73 18.07
C GLY A 289 20.63 18.25 17.37
N SER A 290 20.82 17.98 16.07
CA SER A 290 21.97 18.47 15.29
C SER A 290 21.53 19.14 13.98
N PRO A 291 22.29 20.13 13.48
CA PRO A 291 22.03 20.72 12.17
C PRO A 291 22.20 19.68 11.04
N PRO A 292 21.61 19.91 9.86
CA PRO A 292 21.78 19.02 8.72
C PRO A 292 23.24 18.93 8.27
N GLU A 293 23.68 17.73 7.93
CA GLU A 293 24.98 17.49 7.30
C GLU A 293 25.01 18.08 5.88
N PRO A 294 26.17 18.54 5.37
CA PRO A 294 26.28 18.99 3.98
C PRO A 294 25.78 17.93 2.98
N PRO A 295 25.19 18.32 1.83
CA PRO A 295 24.72 17.37 0.84
C PRO A 295 25.89 16.58 0.24
N ARG A 296 25.67 15.29 0.00
CA ARG A 296 26.64 14.40 -0.67
C ARG A 296 25.99 13.75 -1.88
N PRO A 297 26.76 13.41 -2.94
CA PRO A 297 26.21 12.77 -4.12
C PRO A 297 25.66 11.38 -3.78
N LEU A 298 24.49 11.05 -4.32
CA LEU A 298 23.92 9.71 -4.27
C LEU A 298 24.65 8.78 -5.25
N LEU A 299 24.70 7.50 -4.90
CA LEU A 299 25.27 6.49 -5.80
C LEU A 299 24.48 6.41 -7.12
N PRO A 300 25.16 6.27 -8.26
CA PRO A 300 24.50 6.13 -9.56
C PRO A 300 23.76 4.80 -9.67
N ALA A 301 22.89 4.71 -10.67
CA ALA A 301 22.09 3.51 -10.90
C ALA A 301 22.95 2.27 -11.24
N PRO A 302 22.79 1.13 -10.53
CA PRO A 302 23.49 -0.10 -10.88
C PRO A 302 23.19 -0.59 -12.30
N THR A 303 24.20 -1.12 -12.98
CA THR A 303 24.03 -1.72 -14.32
C THR A 303 23.63 -3.18 -14.18
N LEU A 304 22.40 -3.51 -14.60
CA LEU A 304 21.88 -4.87 -14.55
C LEU A 304 22.54 -5.79 -15.58
N VAL A 305 22.99 -6.96 -15.13
CA VAL A 305 23.56 -8.01 -15.96
C VAL A 305 22.44 -8.89 -16.52
N GLY A 306 21.57 -9.44 -15.66
CA GLY A 306 20.41 -10.21 -16.09
C GLY A 306 19.58 -10.78 -14.94
N PRO A 307 18.42 -11.38 -15.25
CA PRO A 307 17.84 -11.53 -16.58
C PRO A 307 17.23 -10.23 -17.12
N ARG A 308 17.37 -9.99 -18.43
CA ARG A 308 16.76 -8.83 -19.13
C ARG A 308 15.35 -9.13 -19.68
N GLY A 309 14.91 -10.37 -19.54
CA GLY A 309 13.74 -10.98 -20.16
C GLY A 309 13.83 -12.51 -20.08
N GLY A 310 12.78 -13.20 -20.51
CA GLY A 310 12.76 -14.67 -20.63
C GLY A 310 11.74 -15.33 -19.71
N ALA A 311 11.44 -16.60 -20.01
CA ALA A 311 10.61 -17.49 -19.22
C ALA A 311 11.49 -18.54 -18.51
N PHE A 312 11.19 -18.81 -17.25
CA PHE A 312 11.98 -19.70 -16.40
C PHE A 312 11.05 -20.67 -15.66
N ALA A 313 11.50 -21.92 -15.48
CA ALA A 313 10.78 -22.92 -14.70
C ALA A 313 10.71 -22.58 -13.19
N ALA A 314 11.66 -21.79 -12.71
CA ALA A 314 11.77 -21.35 -11.33
C ALA A 314 12.28 -19.89 -11.27
N PRO A 315 12.12 -19.17 -10.15
CA PRO A 315 12.63 -17.80 -10.00
C PRO A 315 14.12 -17.71 -10.36
N PRO A 316 14.50 -16.89 -11.35
CA PRO A 316 15.90 -16.80 -11.75
C PRO A 316 16.73 -16.04 -10.72
N LYS A 317 18.03 -16.32 -10.68
CA LYS A 317 19.01 -15.46 -9.99
C LYS A 317 19.12 -14.14 -10.75
N VAL A 318 18.93 -13.02 -10.05
CA VAL A 318 19.13 -11.67 -10.59
C VAL A 318 20.57 -11.22 -10.29
N SER A 319 21.21 -10.50 -11.21
CA SER A 319 22.60 -10.06 -11.07
C SER A 319 22.85 -8.70 -11.72
N TRP A 320 23.80 -7.97 -11.14
CA TRP A 320 24.22 -6.63 -11.57
C TRP A 320 25.73 -6.46 -11.38
N ARG A 321 26.28 -5.34 -11.87
CA ARG A 321 27.68 -5.00 -11.64
C ARG A 321 27.85 -4.40 -10.24
N THR A 322 28.91 -4.80 -9.54
CA THR A 322 29.36 -4.14 -8.31
C THR A 322 29.60 -2.66 -8.59
N LEU A 323 29.16 -1.81 -7.68
CA LEU A 323 29.32 -0.37 -7.71
C LEU A 323 30.25 0.07 -6.59
N GLU A 324 31.25 0.88 -6.93
CA GLU A 324 32.15 1.48 -5.95
C GLU A 324 31.35 2.39 -4.99
N GLY A 325 31.68 2.32 -3.69
CA GLY A 325 30.97 3.05 -2.64
C GLY A 325 29.67 2.41 -2.15
N ALA A 326 29.17 1.35 -2.81
CA ALA A 326 28.02 0.60 -2.33
C ALA A 326 28.42 -0.31 -1.15
N ALA A 327 27.77 -0.14 -0.01
CA ALA A 327 27.86 -1.05 1.12
C ALA A 327 26.90 -2.24 0.95
N THR A 328 25.67 -1.96 0.49
CA THR A 328 24.66 -2.98 0.20
C THR A 328 23.87 -2.61 -1.06
N TYR A 329 23.00 -3.52 -1.50
CA TYR A 329 22.05 -3.32 -2.58
C TYR A 329 20.65 -3.63 -2.11
N ARG A 330 19.72 -2.78 -2.51
CA ARG A 330 18.28 -2.99 -2.37
C ARG A 330 17.69 -3.45 -3.69
N VAL A 331 17.20 -4.68 -3.72
CA VAL A 331 16.52 -5.29 -4.85
C VAL A 331 15.02 -5.20 -4.63
N GLU A 332 14.32 -4.55 -5.54
CA GLU A 332 12.86 -4.55 -5.57
C GLU A 332 12.35 -5.44 -6.70
N VAL A 333 11.34 -6.24 -6.40
CA VAL A 333 10.62 -7.09 -7.36
C VAL A 333 9.12 -6.80 -7.24
N ALA A 334 8.44 -6.55 -8.35
CA ALA A 334 7.04 -6.12 -8.36
C ALA A 334 6.19 -6.86 -9.40
N ARG A 335 4.86 -6.81 -9.22
CA ARG A 335 3.88 -7.34 -10.18
C ARG A 335 3.61 -6.39 -11.34
N THR A 336 3.91 -5.12 -11.17
CA THR A 336 3.71 -4.06 -12.17
C THR A 336 5.00 -3.31 -12.46
N ALA A 337 5.15 -2.82 -13.69
CA ALA A 337 6.36 -2.12 -14.14
C ALA A 337 6.57 -0.77 -13.44
N ASP A 338 5.50 -0.17 -12.92
CA ASP A 338 5.53 1.08 -12.16
C ASP A 338 5.80 0.87 -10.66
N PHE A 339 5.95 -0.38 -10.20
CA PHE A 339 6.15 -0.73 -8.79
C PHE A 339 5.01 -0.24 -7.88
N ALA A 340 3.80 -0.12 -8.43
CA ALA A 340 2.60 0.23 -7.68
C ALA A 340 2.03 -0.97 -6.89
N ALA A 341 2.14 -2.20 -7.41
CA ALA A 341 1.51 -3.37 -6.80
C ALA A 341 2.46 -4.57 -6.62
N GLY A 342 2.31 -5.24 -5.48
CA GLY A 342 3.00 -6.50 -5.15
C GLY A 342 4.51 -6.35 -5.12
N VAL A 343 5.00 -5.23 -4.58
CA VAL A 343 6.44 -4.99 -4.42
C VAL A 343 6.97 -5.79 -3.24
N GLN A 344 8.13 -6.40 -3.43
CA GLN A 344 8.92 -7.07 -2.42
C GLN A 344 10.34 -6.50 -2.46
N THR A 345 10.87 -6.20 -1.30
CA THR A 345 12.18 -5.56 -1.13
C THR A 345 13.15 -6.54 -0.46
N TYR A 346 14.36 -6.65 -0.98
CA TYR A 346 15.43 -7.48 -0.43
C TYR A 346 16.72 -6.67 -0.35
N ASP A 347 17.38 -6.70 0.79
CA ASP A 347 18.70 -6.11 0.95
C ASP A 347 19.78 -7.22 0.91
N THR A 348 20.88 -6.96 0.21
CA THR A 348 22.02 -7.90 0.09
C THR A 348 23.35 -7.17 -0.07
N GLU A 349 24.43 -7.75 0.45
CA GLU A 349 25.81 -7.28 0.23
C GLU A 349 26.39 -7.79 -1.10
N SER A 350 25.78 -8.81 -1.70
CA SER A 350 26.23 -9.42 -2.95
C SER A 350 25.74 -8.65 -4.18
N ALA A 351 26.45 -8.75 -5.30
CA ALA A 351 26.00 -8.22 -6.60
C ALA A 351 25.04 -9.16 -7.36
N GLU A 352 24.50 -10.15 -6.65
CA GLU A 352 23.51 -11.09 -7.14
C GLU A 352 22.58 -11.54 -6.00
N LEU A 353 21.35 -11.90 -6.37
CA LEU A 353 20.35 -12.40 -5.43
C LEU A 353 19.58 -13.56 -6.05
N ALA A 354 19.57 -14.70 -5.35
CA ALA A 354 18.62 -15.77 -5.61
C ALA A 354 17.27 -15.35 -5.00
N LEU A 355 16.27 -15.09 -5.85
CA LEU A 355 14.99 -14.56 -5.38
C LEU A 355 14.29 -15.57 -4.45
N PRO A 356 13.98 -15.19 -3.19
CA PRO A 356 13.34 -16.09 -2.26
C PRO A 356 11.91 -16.45 -2.68
N GLY A 357 11.49 -17.66 -2.29
CA GLY A 357 10.11 -18.14 -2.40
C GLY A 357 9.66 -18.51 -3.82
N PRO A 358 8.58 -19.31 -3.95
CA PRO A 358 7.99 -19.61 -5.23
C PRO A 358 7.38 -18.35 -5.86
N ARG A 359 7.51 -18.21 -7.19
CA ARG A 359 6.92 -17.11 -7.95
C ARG A 359 6.29 -17.68 -9.21
N GLN A 360 5.18 -17.10 -9.64
CA GLN A 360 4.54 -17.48 -10.89
C GLN A 360 4.13 -16.23 -11.68
N GLY A 361 4.13 -16.36 -13.01
CA GLY A 361 3.81 -15.32 -13.95
C GLY A 361 4.91 -14.26 -14.07
N LYS A 362 4.52 -13.13 -14.66
CA LYS A 362 5.42 -12.00 -14.95
C LYS A 362 5.79 -11.20 -13.70
N TRP A 363 7.07 -10.86 -13.58
CA TRP A 363 7.63 -10.00 -12.55
C TRP A 363 8.54 -8.94 -13.16
N PHE A 364 8.59 -7.78 -12.52
CA PHE A 364 9.49 -6.67 -12.84
C PHE A 364 10.47 -6.50 -11.71
N TRP A 365 11.71 -6.13 -12.00
CA TRP A 365 12.73 -5.96 -10.97
C TRP A 365 13.67 -4.79 -11.27
N ARG A 366 14.19 -4.18 -10.20
CA ARG A 366 15.19 -3.11 -10.23
C ARG A 366 16.10 -3.21 -9.02
N VAL A 367 17.26 -2.56 -9.09
CA VAL A 367 18.25 -2.54 -8.02
C VAL A 367 18.66 -1.10 -7.73
N MET A 368 18.81 -0.77 -6.45
CA MET A 368 19.41 0.47 -5.97
C MET A 368 20.64 0.12 -5.12
N ALA A 369 21.72 0.86 -5.28
CA ALA A 369 22.86 0.75 -4.36
C ALA A 369 22.59 1.57 -3.09
N VAL A 370 23.10 1.12 -1.96
CA VAL A 370 23.03 1.81 -0.68
C VAL A 370 24.46 2.04 -0.20
N ASP A 371 24.80 3.28 0.16
CA ASP A 371 26.14 3.61 0.66
C ASP A 371 26.32 3.24 2.15
N GLY A 372 27.54 3.41 2.67
CA GLY A 372 27.85 3.12 4.08
C GLY A 372 27.14 4.02 5.10
N ASP A 373 26.55 5.13 4.67
CA ASP A 373 25.75 6.05 5.49
C ASP A 373 24.25 5.73 5.42
N GLY A 374 23.86 4.74 4.60
CA GLY A 374 22.48 4.29 4.41
C GLY A 374 21.69 5.05 3.35
N PHE A 375 22.31 5.93 2.55
CA PHE A 375 21.61 6.63 1.47
C PHE A 375 21.32 5.69 0.32
N VAL A 376 20.07 5.70 -0.14
CA VAL A 376 19.62 4.87 -1.27
C VAL A 376 19.80 5.63 -2.58
N GLY A 377 20.64 5.10 -3.45
CA GLY A 377 20.96 5.68 -4.76
C GLY A 377 19.84 5.62 -5.79
N PHE A 378 20.20 5.91 -7.03
CA PHE A 378 19.27 5.86 -8.16
C PHE A 378 18.85 4.42 -8.49
N PRO A 379 17.57 4.20 -8.85
CA PRO A 379 17.13 2.89 -9.33
C PRO A 379 17.75 2.56 -10.68
N SER A 380 18.11 1.29 -10.88
CA SER A 380 18.49 0.76 -12.18
C SER A 380 17.35 0.88 -13.21
N LYS A 381 17.67 0.59 -14.48
CA LYS A 381 16.62 0.24 -15.45
C LYS A 381 15.77 -0.91 -14.91
N ILE A 382 14.51 -0.94 -15.32
CA ILE A 382 13.58 -2.00 -14.96
C ILE A 382 13.66 -3.10 -16.00
N TYR A 383 13.91 -4.32 -15.55
CA TYR A 383 13.81 -5.52 -16.37
C TYR A 383 12.68 -6.41 -15.87
N ALA A 384 12.33 -7.42 -16.68
CA ALA A 384 11.27 -8.35 -16.36
C ALA A 384 11.71 -9.79 -16.63
N PHE A 385 11.01 -10.73 -16.01
CA PHE A 385 11.09 -12.15 -16.31
C PHE A 385 9.72 -12.78 -16.05
N ASP A 386 9.48 -13.96 -16.61
CA ASP A 386 8.29 -14.77 -16.37
C ASP A 386 8.69 -16.08 -15.71
N VAL A 387 7.91 -16.54 -14.73
CA VAL A 387 8.09 -17.85 -14.10
C VAL A 387 6.89 -18.72 -14.44
N GLN A 388 7.14 -19.75 -15.25
CA GLN A 388 6.14 -20.68 -15.75
C GLN A 388 6.66 -22.10 -15.51
N PRO A 389 5.94 -22.92 -14.73
CA PRO A 389 6.39 -24.27 -14.37
C PRO A 389 6.52 -25.21 -15.57
#